data_AF-A0A257GQQ1-F1
#
_entry.id   AF-A0A257GQQ1-F1
#
_cell.length_a   1.000
_cell.length_b   1.000
_cell.length_c   1.000
_cell.angle_alpha   90.00
_cell.angle_beta   90.00
_cell.angle_gamma   90.00
#
_symmetry.space_group_name_H-M   'P 1'
#
loop_
_entity.id
_entity.type
_entity.pdbx_description
1 polymer ?
#
loop_
_entity_poly.entity_id
_entity_poly.type
_entity_poly.pdbx_seq_one_letter_code
_entity_poly.pdbx_strand_id
1 'polypeptide(L)'
;MSPDTPEPEAVWPWSTLGLPKMPPDARDIRRAYATALKQIDQARDPEAFTTLRHAYDDALSIREGRSAQNAHRRARKAAAAQPSPAEGDLVAEKPPTPPPPTPEQLAQIAKDTAMRDMVALVSNGNLFAPASVRILQALDNPLSHAPEAQRPLRHACAQVLRDMLRDSEDGIPTLSPQITPECMLALDARFGWLNDYIAFRQDFGHHTTLQHELASRAYGNIQLAARPVSTEPAKTGIDARVLVFGGIILLKVIVIATTNSDAMTGDDMLGLAGFAAVVFALYWIYKRLCRRFLPVFAAIVTAWLAAIVPLLLYPPDFATPGVKDYSLAWLWLGVTNIALFITCFKPASRWLVRRFRARTNSR
;
A
#
# COMPACT_ATOMS: atom_id res chain seq x y z
N MET A 1 -20.05 -38.05 -2.11
CA MET A 1 -19.72 -36.95 -3.04
C MET A 1 -20.32 -35.67 -2.48
N SER A 2 -19.54 -34.96 -1.66
CA SER A 2 -19.92 -33.62 -1.19
C SER A 2 -19.39 -32.61 -2.19
N PRO A 3 -20.19 -31.63 -2.65
CA PRO A 3 -19.72 -30.64 -3.60
C PRO A 3 -18.72 -29.70 -2.89
N ASP A 4 -17.48 -29.70 -3.37
CA ASP A 4 -16.45 -28.71 -3.04
C ASP A 4 -16.98 -27.32 -3.39
N THR A 5 -17.62 -26.67 -2.42
CA THR A 5 -17.98 -25.26 -2.55
C THR A 5 -16.69 -24.49 -2.28
N PRO A 6 -16.15 -23.72 -3.25
CA PRO A 6 -14.92 -22.98 -3.04
C PRO A 6 -15.14 -22.07 -1.84
N GLU A 7 -14.38 -22.30 -0.76
CA GLU A 7 -14.46 -21.42 0.40
C GLU A 7 -14.12 -20.00 -0.07
N PRO A 8 -14.96 -19.00 0.27
CA PRO A 8 -14.76 -17.65 -0.18
C PRO A 8 -13.37 -17.19 0.25
N GLU A 9 -12.52 -16.85 -0.72
CA GLU A 9 -11.17 -16.35 -0.46
C GLU A 9 -11.28 -15.19 0.54
N ALA A 10 -10.64 -15.34 1.70
CA ALA A 10 -10.74 -14.37 2.77
C ALA A 10 -10.18 -13.02 2.28
N VAL A 11 -11.08 -12.05 2.10
CA VAL A 11 -10.76 -10.72 1.57
C VAL A 11 -9.80 -10.02 2.53
N TRP A 12 -8.77 -9.37 1.98
CA TRP A 12 -7.86 -8.52 2.76
C TRP A 12 -8.66 -7.41 3.48
N PRO A 13 -8.37 -7.07 4.75
CA PRO A 13 -7.22 -7.44 5.58
C PRO A 13 -7.36 -8.75 6.40
N TRP A 14 -8.48 -9.47 6.29
CA TRP A 14 -8.81 -10.58 7.19
C TRP A 14 -7.94 -11.81 6.99
N SER A 15 -7.58 -12.13 5.74
CA SER A 15 -6.69 -13.23 5.40
C SER A 15 -5.31 -13.11 6.06
N THR A 16 -4.74 -11.90 6.11
CA THR A 16 -3.45 -11.65 6.76
C THR A 16 -3.48 -11.87 8.27
N LEU A 17 -4.64 -11.66 8.91
CA LEU A 17 -4.85 -11.93 10.34
C LEU A 17 -5.24 -13.39 10.63
N GLY A 18 -5.37 -14.23 9.60
CA GLY A 18 -5.85 -15.62 9.74
C GLY A 18 -7.34 -15.70 10.13
N LEU A 19 -8.13 -14.69 9.79
CA LEU A 19 -9.56 -14.64 10.08
C LEU A 19 -10.35 -14.94 8.79
N PRO A 20 -11.26 -15.93 8.79
CA PRO A 20 -12.03 -16.28 7.58
C PRO A 20 -13.05 -15.19 7.21
N LYS A 21 -13.50 -14.39 8.17
CA LYS A 21 -14.45 -13.29 7.98
C LYS A 21 -14.23 -12.19 9.00
N MET A 22 -14.81 -11.02 8.73
CA MET A 22 -14.79 -9.88 9.67
C MET A 22 -15.41 -10.28 11.02
N PRO A 23 -14.68 -10.18 12.13
CA PRO A 23 -15.17 -10.57 13.44
C PRO A 23 -16.13 -9.53 14.04
N PRO A 24 -17.06 -9.95 14.91
CA PRO A 24 -18.01 -9.05 15.55
C PRO A 24 -17.35 -8.18 16.63
N ASP A 25 -16.26 -8.62 17.28
CA ASP A 25 -15.59 -7.86 18.35
C ASP A 25 -14.13 -7.42 18.04
N ALA A 26 -13.72 -6.23 18.51
CA ALA A 26 -12.38 -5.66 18.35
C ALA A 26 -11.38 -6.48 19.15
N ARG A 27 -11.87 -7.12 20.21
CA ARG A 27 -11.11 -8.07 21.00
C ARG A 27 -10.64 -9.26 20.17
N ASP A 28 -11.46 -9.74 19.22
CA ASP A 28 -11.10 -10.84 18.34
C ASP A 28 -10.01 -10.43 17.35
N ILE A 29 -10.10 -9.23 16.78
CA ILE A 29 -9.06 -8.65 15.91
C ILE A 29 -7.72 -8.57 16.67
N ARG A 30 -7.74 -8.06 17.91
CA ARG A 30 -6.54 -7.98 18.76
C ARG A 30 -5.96 -9.35 19.11
N ARG A 31 -6.82 -10.34 19.39
CA ARG A 31 -6.40 -11.71 19.69
C ARG A 31 -5.78 -12.40 18.47
N ALA A 32 -6.36 -12.19 17.28
CA ALA A 32 -5.83 -12.71 16.02
C ALA A 32 -4.46 -12.10 15.71
N TYR A 33 -4.32 -10.77 15.83
CA TYR A 33 -3.04 -10.08 15.67
C TYR A 33 -1.97 -10.61 16.64
N ALA A 34 -2.30 -10.76 17.93
CA ALA A 34 -1.35 -11.31 18.90
C ALA A 34 -0.95 -12.76 18.62
N THR A 35 -1.82 -13.55 17.98
CA THR A 35 -1.55 -14.93 17.59
C THR A 35 -0.64 -14.98 16.37
N ALA A 36 -0.94 -14.19 15.34
CA ALA A 36 -0.10 -14.05 14.15
C ALA A 36 1.28 -13.47 14.48
N LEU A 37 1.34 -12.50 15.41
CA LEU A 37 2.60 -11.90 15.84
C LEU A 37 3.56 -12.91 16.50
N LYS A 38 3.03 -13.91 17.20
CA LYS A 38 3.85 -14.98 17.81
C LYS A 38 4.46 -15.94 16.79
N GLN A 39 3.89 -16.00 15.59
CA GLN A 39 4.37 -16.86 14.51
C GLN A 39 5.47 -16.20 13.69
N ILE A 40 5.59 -14.87 13.77
CA ILE A 40 6.57 -14.08 13.01
C ILE A 40 7.78 -13.78 13.91
N ASP A 41 8.96 -14.25 13.50
CA ASP A 41 10.23 -13.79 14.08
C ASP A 41 10.60 -12.42 13.48
N GLN A 42 10.38 -11.36 14.26
CA GLN A 42 10.59 -9.98 13.83
C GLN A 42 12.04 -9.67 13.43
N ALA A 43 13.02 -10.39 13.98
CA ALA A 43 14.43 -10.19 13.64
C ALA A 43 14.77 -10.80 12.28
N ARG A 44 14.11 -11.90 11.94
CA ARG A 44 14.34 -12.65 10.71
C ARG A 44 13.48 -12.16 9.55
N ASP A 45 12.26 -11.71 9.82
CA ASP A 45 11.30 -11.26 8.80
C ASP A 45 10.59 -9.95 9.20
N PRO A 46 11.24 -8.79 8.99
CA PRO A 46 10.66 -7.49 9.28
C PRO A 46 9.53 -7.09 8.31
N GLU A 47 9.49 -7.68 7.11
CA GLU A 47 8.48 -7.38 6.09
C GLU A 47 7.13 -8.01 6.43
N ALA A 48 7.13 -9.28 6.87
CA ALA A 48 5.94 -9.94 7.38
C ALA A 48 5.35 -9.20 8.59
N PHE A 49 6.20 -8.72 9.51
CA PHE A 49 5.76 -7.92 10.64
C PHE A 49 5.08 -6.61 10.21
N THR A 50 5.69 -5.89 9.26
CA THR A 50 5.14 -4.63 8.74
C THR A 50 3.79 -4.87 8.05
N THR A 51 3.69 -5.93 7.23
CA THR A 51 2.45 -6.34 6.57
C THR A 51 1.35 -6.67 7.57
N LEU A 52 1.67 -7.46 8.61
CA LEU A 52 0.74 -7.80 9.67
C LEU A 52 0.26 -6.57 10.44
N ARG A 53 1.14 -5.60 10.68
CA ARG A 53 0.82 -4.35 11.35
C ARG A 53 -0.17 -3.51 10.55
N HIS A 54 0.06 -3.34 9.24
CA HIS A 54 -0.87 -2.63 8.37
C HIS A 54 -2.25 -3.29 8.34
N ALA A 55 -2.30 -4.61 8.15
CA ALA A 55 -3.56 -5.35 8.15
C ALA A 55 -4.34 -5.18 9.46
N TYR A 56 -3.64 -5.10 10.61
CA TYR A 56 -4.27 -4.83 11.90
C TYR A 56 -4.85 -3.41 12.01
N ASP A 57 -4.08 -2.39 11.61
CA ASP A 57 -4.52 -0.99 11.67
C ASP A 57 -5.72 -0.76 10.72
N ASP A 58 -5.70 -1.34 9.52
CA ASP A 58 -6.81 -1.28 8.55
C ASP A 58 -8.04 -2.03 9.05
N ALA A 59 -7.86 -3.21 9.66
CA ALA A 59 -8.95 -3.98 10.27
C ALA A 59 -9.67 -3.21 11.37
N LEU A 60 -8.94 -2.46 12.21
CA LEU A 60 -9.54 -1.60 13.23
C LEU A 60 -10.29 -0.43 12.60
N SER A 61 -9.68 0.24 11.62
CA SER A 61 -10.29 1.37 10.90
C SER A 61 -11.62 1.00 10.23
N ILE A 62 -11.67 -0.12 9.49
CA ILE A 62 -12.90 -0.61 8.84
C ILE A 62 -14.00 -0.87 9.88
N ARG A 63 -13.63 -1.43 11.03
CA ARG A 63 -14.57 -1.74 12.11
C ARG A 63 -15.11 -0.48 12.78
N GLU A 64 -14.24 0.46 13.13
CA GLU A 64 -14.63 1.72 13.76
C GLU A 64 -15.54 2.54 12.85
N GLY A 65 -15.24 2.61 11.55
CA GLY A 65 -16.10 3.22 10.54
C GLY A 65 -17.51 2.62 10.50
N ARG A 66 -17.62 1.28 10.52
CA ARG A 66 -18.93 0.59 10.58
C ARG A 66 -19.64 0.79 11.91
N SER A 67 -18.92 0.85 13.03
CA SER A 67 -19.52 1.11 14.35
C SER A 67 -20.16 2.50 14.39
N ALA A 68 -19.45 3.53 13.91
CA ALA A 68 -19.97 4.88 13.79
C ALA A 68 -21.20 4.95 12.87
N GLN A 69 -21.14 4.30 11.71
CA GLN A 69 -22.26 4.26 10.76
C GLN A 69 -23.48 3.53 11.34
N ASN A 70 -23.26 2.41 12.05
CA ASN A 70 -24.33 1.66 12.71
C ASN A 70 -24.94 2.44 13.88
N ALA A 71 -24.13 3.17 14.66
CA ALA A 71 -24.62 4.05 15.72
C ALA A 71 -25.51 5.15 15.14
N HIS A 72 -25.10 5.78 14.04
CA HIS A 72 -25.90 6.79 13.35
C HIS A 72 -27.21 6.20 12.79
N ARG A 73 -27.17 5.00 12.19
CA ARG A 73 -28.37 4.30 11.70
C ARG A 73 -29.32 3.92 12.85
N ARG A 74 -28.79 3.49 14.00
CA ARG A 74 -29.58 3.19 15.21
C ARG A 74 -30.21 4.46 15.77
N ALA A 75 -29.48 5.57 15.84
CA ALA A 75 -30.03 6.86 16.27
C ALA A 75 -31.18 7.33 15.36
N ARG A 76 -31.00 7.23 14.04
CA ARG A 76 -32.08 7.52 13.07
C ARG A 76 -33.28 6.58 13.22
N LYS A 77 -33.04 5.28 13.39
CA LYS A 77 -34.13 4.32 13.57
C LYS A 77 -34.86 4.54 14.89
N ALA A 78 -34.16 4.88 15.96
CA ALA A 78 -34.75 5.23 17.25
C ALA A 78 -35.58 6.52 17.15
N ALA A 79 -35.11 7.54 16.43
CA ALA A 79 -35.86 8.76 16.17
C ALA A 79 -37.12 8.50 15.32
N ALA A 80 -37.05 7.59 14.35
CA ALA A 80 -38.19 7.22 13.50
C ALA A 80 -39.17 6.24 14.17
N ALA A 81 -38.71 5.46 15.15
CA ALA A 81 -39.52 4.49 15.88
C ALA A 81 -40.10 5.05 17.18
N GLN A 82 -39.84 6.32 17.52
CA GLN A 82 -40.69 7.01 18.47
C GLN A 82 -42.08 7.12 17.84
N PRO A 83 -43.09 6.37 18.33
CA PRO A 83 -44.44 6.54 17.84
C PRO A 83 -44.80 8.01 18.06
N SER A 84 -45.22 8.68 16.97
CA SER A 84 -45.88 9.98 17.07
C SER A 84 -46.89 9.84 18.20
N PRO A 85 -46.77 10.62 19.29
CA PRO A 85 -47.56 10.39 20.49
C PRO A 85 -49.04 10.40 20.10
N ALA A 86 -49.64 9.22 20.09
CA ALA A 86 -51.07 9.10 19.95
C ALA A 86 -51.67 9.83 21.15
N GLU A 87 -52.62 10.71 20.87
CA GLU A 87 -53.46 11.46 21.82
C GLU A 87 -54.10 10.49 22.81
N GLY A 88 -53.35 10.13 23.85
CA GLY A 88 -53.85 9.52 25.06
C GLY A 88 -54.17 10.66 26.01
N ASP A 89 -55.46 10.79 26.32
CA ASP A 89 -56.09 11.71 27.25
C ASP A 89 -55.61 11.46 28.70
N LEU A 90 -54.31 11.67 28.92
CA LEU A 90 -53.66 11.69 30.21
C LEU A 90 -53.64 13.15 30.64
N VAL A 91 -54.35 13.41 31.75
CA VAL A 91 -54.30 14.63 32.56
C VAL A 91 -52.97 15.36 32.33
N ALA A 92 -53.06 16.46 31.57
CA ALA A 92 -51.93 17.23 31.09
C ALA A 92 -51.18 17.86 32.26
N GLU A 93 -50.31 17.10 32.90
CA GLU A 93 -49.22 17.65 33.70
C GLU A 93 -48.26 18.29 32.70
N LYS A 94 -48.52 19.57 32.43
CA LYS A 94 -47.75 20.43 31.54
C LYS A 94 -46.26 20.14 31.77
N PRO A 95 -45.54 19.56 30.79
CA PRO A 95 -44.13 19.24 30.96
C PRO A 95 -43.43 20.48 31.50
N PRO A 96 -42.61 20.36 32.56
CA PRO A 96 -41.92 21.49 33.13
C PRO A 96 -41.21 22.21 31.98
N THR A 97 -41.61 23.45 31.74
CA THR A 97 -41.11 24.23 30.61
C THR A 97 -39.59 24.28 30.78
N PRO A 98 -38.80 23.83 29.80
CA PRO A 98 -37.35 23.82 29.94
C PRO A 98 -36.91 25.23 30.35
N PRO A 99 -36.02 25.35 31.35
CA PRO A 99 -35.59 26.66 31.81
C PRO A 99 -35.09 27.46 30.60
N PRO A 100 -35.46 28.75 30.49
CA PRO A 100 -35.02 29.57 29.38
C PRO A 100 -33.49 29.52 29.29
N PRO A 101 -32.91 29.42 28.08
CA PRO A 101 -31.47 29.31 27.92
C PRO A 101 -30.80 30.51 28.58
N THR A 102 -29.78 30.22 29.37
CA THR A 102 -28.96 31.26 30.00
C THR A 102 -28.26 32.11 28.93
N PRO A 103 -27.90 33.37 29.22
CA PRO A 103 -27.14 34.21 28.28
C PRO A 103 -25.85 33.54 27.76
N GLU A 104 -25.18 32.74 28.60
CA GLU A 104 -24.00 31.96 28.22
C GLU A 104 -24.33 30.86 27.20
N GLN A 105 -25.44 30.14 27.40
CA GLN A 105 -25.91 29.14 26.42
C GLN A 105 -26.28 29.78 25.10
N LEU A 106 -26.90 30.96 25.11
CA LEU A 106 -27.22 31.70 23.89
C LEU A 106 -25.95 32.12 23.14
N ALA A 107 -24.92 32.59 23.85
CA ALA A 107 -23.63 32.92 23.25
C ALA A 107 -22.95 31.68 22.64
N GLN A 108 -23.02 30.53 23.31
CA GLN A 108 -22.48 29.27 22.78
C GLN A 108 -23.26 28.81 21.53
N ILE A 109 -24.59 28.88 21.54
CA ILE A 109 -25.42 28.54 20.38
C ILE A 109 -25.10 29.45 19.19
N ALA A 110 -24.89 30.75 19.43
CA ALA A 110 -24.48 31.69 18.39
C ALA A 110 -23.09 31.35 17.84
N LYS A 111 -22.13 31.01 18.70
CA LYS A 111 -20.78 30.56 18.32
C LYS A 111 -20.81 29.28 17.48
N ASP A 112 -21.56 28.27 17.92
CA ASP A 112 -21.71 26.99 17.21
C ASP A 112 -22.41 27.17 15.86
N THR A 113 -23.36 28.10 15.77
CA THR A 113 -24.02 28.45 14.51
C THR A 113 -23.04 29.14 13.56
N ALA A 114 -22.28 30.12 14.03
CA ALA A 114 -21.27 30.80 13.23
C ALA A 114 -20.16 29.84 12.73
N MET A 115 -19.73 28.86 13.55
CA MET A 115 -18.80 27.81 13.12
C MET A 115 -19.40 26.93 12.01
N ARG A 116 -20.67 26.53 12.14
CA ARG A 116 -21.37 25.74 11.12
C ARG A 116 -21.51 26.53 9.82
N ASP A 117 -21.83 27.80 9.89
CA ASP A 117 -21.97 28.67 8.72
C ASP A 117 -20.63 28.87 8.00
N MET A 118 -19.52 29.00 8.75
CA MET A 118 -18.17 29.06 8.19
C MET A 118 -17.78 27.75 7.49
N VAL A 119 -18.08 26.60 8.09
CA VAL A 119 -17.84 25.29 7.45
C VAL A 119 -18.71 25.15 6.20
N ALA A 120 -19.98 25.55 6.27
CA ALA A 120 -20.88 25.57 5.13
C ALA A 120 -20.40 26.51 4.02
N LEU A 121 -19.81 27.65 4.35
CA LEU A 121 -19.21 28.57 3.37
C LEU A 121 -18.12 27.86 2.55
N VAL A 122 -17.31 27.01 3.17
CA VAL A 122 -16.26 26.22 2.49
C VAL A 122 -16.85 25.02 1.75
N SER A 123 -17.80 24.30 2.33
CA SER A 123 -18.35 23.09 1.72
C SER A 123 -19.37 23.35 0.60
N ASN A 124 -20.09 24.47 0.65
CA ASN A 124 -21.10 24.77 -0.35
C ASN A 124 -20.41 25.05 -1.69
N GLY A 125 -20.67 24.23 -2.71
CA GLY A 125 -20.25 24.47 -4.09
C GLY A 125 -20.94 25.66 -4.75
N ASN A 126 -21.12 26.75 -4.00
CA ASN A 126 -21.83 27.93 -4.45
C ASN A 126 -21.08 28.54 -5.64
N LEU A 127 -21.80 28.77 -6.73
CA LEU A 127 -21.26 29.11 -8.04
C LEU A 127 -20.61 30.50 -8.08
N PHE A 128 -20.89 31.35 -7.09
CA PHE A 128 -20.55 32.77 -7.14
C PHE A 128 -19.13 33.11 -6.70
N ALA A 129 -18.43 32.22 -5.98
CA ALA A 129 -17.06 32.46 -5.52
C ALA A 129 -16.15 31.25 -5.78
N PRO A 130 -14.95 31.44 -6.36
CA PRO A 130 -13.97 30.38 -6.50
C PRO A 130 -13.66 29.71 -5.16
N ALA A 131 -13.37 28.41 -5.19
CA ALA A 131 -13.09 27.64 -3.98
C ALA A 131 -11.95 28.25 -3.13
N SER A 132 -10.90 28.78 -3.76
CA SER A 132 -9.79 29.47 -3.08
C SER A 132 -10.24 30.67 -2.26
N VAL A 133 -11.10 31.54 -2.82
CA VAL A 133 -11.62 32.73 -2.15
C VAL A 133 -12.44 32.34 -0.92
N ARG A 134 -13.28 31.31 -1.03
CA ARG A 134 -14.09 30.83 0.09
C ARG A 134 -13.24 30.23 1.20
N ILE A 135 -12.20 29.48 0.85
CA ILE A 135 -11.23 28.95 1.82
C ILE A 135 -10.50 30.10 2.51
N LEU A 136 -9.95 31.05 1.77
CA LEU A 136 -9.26 32.22 2.33
C LEU A 136 -10.16 33.02 3.27
N GLN A 137 -11.39 33.32 2.85
CA GLN A 137 -12.37 34.03 3.68
C GLN A 137 -12.69 33.27 4.98
N ALA A 138 -12.77 31.94 4.93
CA ALA A 138 -12.98 31.12 6.12
C ALA A 138 -11.74 31.08 7.02
N LEU A 139 -10.53 31.13 6.46
CA LEU A 139 -9.27 31.19 7.21
C LEU A 139 -9.09 32.55 7.90
N ASP A 140 -9.47 33.65 7.25
CA ASP A 140 -9.39 35.01 7.80
C ASP A 140 -10.43 35.30 8.90
N ASN A 141 -11.46 34.45 9.03
CA ASN A 141 -12.46 34.60 10.07
C ASN A 141 -11.82 34.41 11.46
N PRO A 142 -12.00 35.34 12.42
CA PRO A 142 -11.44 35.20 13.78
C PRO A 142 -11.84 33.89 14.48
N LEU A 143 -13.04 33.36 14.20
CA LEU A 143 -13.52 32.10 14.76
C LEU A 143 -12.70 30.89 14.28
N SER A 144 -12.04 30.99 13.12
CA SER A 144 -11.18 29.94 12.59
C SER A 144 -9.99 29.66 13.52
N HIS A 145 -9.62 30.61 14.39
CA HIS A 145 -8.52 30.50 15.35
C HIS A 145 -8.91 29.71 16.60
N ALA A 146 -10.20 29.56 16.87
CA ALA A 146 -10.66 28.77 17.99
C ALA A 146 -10.30 27.28 17.76
N PRO A 147 -9.72 26.58 18.75
CA PRO A 147 -9.25 25.20 18.59
C PRO A 147 -10.38 24.23 18.21
N GLU A 148 -11.59 24.49 18.71
CA GLU A 148 -12.82 23.77 18.36
C GLU A 148 -13.24 23.90 16.89
N ALA A 149 -12.92 25.04 16.24
CA ALA A 149 -13.24 25.28 14.84
C ALA A 149 -12.19 24.70 13.87
N GLN A 150 -10.96 24.49 14.33
CA GLN A 150 -9.86 24.08 13.46
C GLN A 150 -10.10 22.72 12.80
N ARG A 151 -10.56 21.72 13.55
CA ARG A 151 -10.80 20.38 13.03
C ARG A 151 -11.90 20.32 11.96
N PRO A 152 -13.12 20.86 12.17
CA PRO A 152 -14.15 20.82 11.14
C PRO A 152 -13.78 21.68 9.92
N LEU A 153 -13.15 22.84 10.12
CA LEU A 153 -12.68 23.68 9.02
C LEU A 153 -11.61 22.96 8.17
N ARG A 154 -10.63 22.34 8.84
CA ARG A 154 -9.58 21.55 8.18
C ARG A 154 -10.17 20.43 7.32
N HIS A 155 -11.12 19.66 7.84
CA HIS A 155 -11.80 18.62 7.07
C HIS A 155 -12.61 19.19 5.90
N ALA A 156 -13.28 20.33 6.08
CA ALA A 156 -14.03 20.98 5.00
C ALA A 156 -13.10 21.44 3.86
N CYS A 157 -11.98 22.09 4.19
CA CYS A 157 -10.96 22.48 3.21
C CYS A 157 -10.38 21.26 2.50
N ALA A 158 -10.06 20.20 3.25
CA ALA A 158 -9.51 18.96 2.69
C ALA A 158 -10.47 18.29 1.70
N GLN A 159 -11.76 18.25 2.03
CA GLN A 159 -12.79 17.70 1.17
C GLN A 159 -12.93 18.51 -0.13
N VAL A 160 -12.95 19.85 -0.05
CA VAL A 160 -13.01 20.71 -1.23
C VAL A 160 -11.79 20.49 -2.14
N LEU A 161 -10.59 20.35 -1.58
CA LEU A 161 -9.39 20.09 -2.37
C LEU A 161 -9.43 18.72 -3.06
N ARG A 162 -9.97 17.70 -2.39
CA ARG A 162 -10.19 16.37 -2.97
C ARG A 162 -11.19 16.43 -4.12
N ASP A 163 -12.30 17.14 -3.94
CA ASP A 163 -13.35 17.27 -4.97
C ASP A 163 -12.88 18.12 -6.17
N MET A 164 -11.86 18.96 -5.97
CA MET A 164 -11.23 19.79 -7.01
C MET A 164 -10.04 19.13 -7.69
N LEU A 165 -9.64 17.93 -7.24
CA LEU A 165 -8.64 17.11 -7.92
C LEU A 165 -9.32 16.42 -9.11
N ARG A 166 -8.86 16.72 -10.31
CA ARG A 166 -9.43 16.18 -11.56
C ARG A 166 -8.41 15.28 -12.23
N ASP A 167 -8.88 14.20 -12.83
CA ASP A 167 -8.05 13.41 -13.73
C ASP A 167 -7.69 14.27 -14.96
N SER A 168 -6.39 14.49 -15.19
CA SER A 168 -5.90 15.13 -16.41
C SER A 168 -5.91 14.13 -17.58
N GLU A 169 -5.87 14.62 -18.82
CA GLU A 169 -5.71 13.78 -20.03
C GLU A 169 -4.44 12.93 -19.97
N ASP A 170 -3.40 13.44 -19.30
CA ASP A 170 -2.12 12.73 -19.08
C ASP A 170 -2.22 11.62 -18.01
N GLY A 171 -3.40 11.40 -17.42
CA GLY A 171 -3.61 10.42 -16.34
C GLY A 171 -3.01 10.82 -15.00
N ILE A 172 -2.44 12.02 -14.90
CA ILE A 172 -1.93 12.60 -13.65
C ILE A 172 -3.05 13.46 -13.04
N PRO A 173 -3.57 13.14 -11.84
CA PRO A 173 -4.55 13.99 -11.17
C PRO A 173 -3.96 15.37 -10.91
N THR A 174 -4.62 16.42 -11.38
CA THR A 174 -4.19 17.81 -11.23
C THR A 174 -5.22 18.61 -10.44
N LEU A 175 -4.73 19.53 -9.61
CA LEU A 175 -5.62 20.44 -8.89
C LEU A 175 -6.22 21.48 -9.85
N SER A 176 -7.51 21.73 -9.70
CA SER A 176 -8.21 22.76 -10.46
C SER A 176 -7.50 24.13 -10.41
N PRO A 177 -7.48 24.88 -11.53
CA PRO A 177 -6.84 26.20 -11.58
C PRO A 177 -7.44 27.21 -10.60
N GLN A 178 -8.65 26.97 -10.09
CA GLN A 178 -9.30 27.81 -9.08
C GLN A 178 -8.58 27.80 -7.74
N ILE A 179 -7.78 26.77 -7.45
CA ILE A 179 -6.98 26.68 -6.23
C ILE A 179 -5.68 27.46 -6.46
N THR A 180 -5.59 28.66 -5.89
CA THR A 180 -4.46 29.58 -6.06
C THR A 180 -3.27 29.21 -5.16
N PRO A 181 -2.03 29.58 -5.52
CA PRO A 181 -0.86 29.40 -4.66
C PRO A 181 -1.02 30.06 -3.28
N GLU A 182 -1.61 31.26 -3.23
CA GLU A 182 -1.91 31.98 -1.99
C GLU A 182 -2.80 31.17 -1.05
N CYS A 183 -3.86 30.56 -1.57
CA CYS A 183 -4.72 29.66 -0.80
C CYS A 183 -3.93 28.47 -0.22
N MET A 184 -2.96 27.94 -0.96
CA MET A 184 -2.12 26.81 -0.48
C MET A 184 -1.18 27.24 0.63
N LEU A 185 -0.54 28.42 0.48
CA LEU A 185 0.33 28.97 1.51
C LEU A 185 -0.46 29.30 2.79
N ALA A 186 -1.69 29.83 2.66
CA ALA A 186 -2.55 30.09 3.81
C ALA A 186 -2.96 28.79 4.53
N LEU A 187 -3.29 27.73 3.79
CA LEU A 187 -3.60 26.42 4.36
C LEU A 187 -2.38 25.78 5.03
N ASP A 188 -1.18 25.89 4.45
CA ASP A 188 0.05 25.40 5.06
C ASP A 188 0.42 26.19 6.32
N ALA A 189 0.36 27.53 6.27
CA ALA A 189 0.58 28.37 7.45
C ALA A 189 -0.39 28.03 8.59
N ARG A 190 -1.62 27.61 8.25
CA ARG A 190 -2.65 27.29 9.23
C ARG A 190 -2.58 25.86 9.78
N PHE A 191 -2.40 24.88 8.91
CA PHE A 191 -2.53 23.46 9.26
C PHE A 191 -1.21 22.69 9.19
N GLY A 192 -0.16 23.29 8.65
CA GLY A 192 1.15 22.67 8.48
C GLY A 192 1.14 21.54 7.46
N TRP A 193 0.21 21.51 6.50
CA TRP A 193 0.03 20.37 5.59
C TRP A 193 1.24 20.06 4.69
N LEU A 194 2.04 21.06 4.32
CA LEU A 194 3.24 20.86 3.50
C LEU A 194 4.46 20.55 4.36
N ASN A 195 4.52 21.09 5.58
CA ASN A 195 5.62 20.88 6.53
C ASN A 195 5.49 19.60 7.37
N ASP A 196 4.26 19.15 7.66
CA ASP A 196 3.95 17.98 8.48
C ASP A 196 3.20 16.92 7.67
N TYR A 197 3.98 15.96 7.14
CA TYR A 197 3.46 14.81 6.41
C TYR A 197 2.49 13.95 7.22
N ILE A 198 2.66 13.88 8.54
CA ILE A 198 1.82 13.06 9.42
C ILE A 198 0.45 13.72 9.56
N ALA A 199 0.42 15.03 9.83
CA ALA A 199 -0.82 15.80 9.86
C ALA A 199 -1.57 15.68 8.52
N PHE A 200 -0.87 15.84 7.40
CA PHE A 200 -1.45 15.66 6.08
C PHE A 200 -2.07 14.27 5.88
N ARG A 201 -1.35 13.20 6.26
CA ARG A 201 -1.87 11.83 6.15
C ARG A 201 -3.09 11.58 7.04
N GLN A 202 -3.20 12.23 8.19
CA GLN A 202 -4.37 12.08 9.05
C GLN A 202 -5.64 12.64 8.39
N ASP A 203 -5.51 13.74 7.65
CA ASP A 203 -6.66 14.40 7.00
C ASP A 203 -6.98 13.82 5.62
N PHE A 204 -5.96 13.43 4.85
CA PHE A 204 -6.07 13.00 3.46
C PHE A 204 -5.72 11.52 3.24
N GLY A 205 -5.48 10.73 4.29
CA GLY A 205 -5.11 9.33 4.14
C GLY A 205 -3.83 9.13 3.31
N HIS A 206 -3.88 8.23 2.32
CA HIS A 206 -2.73 7.92 1.46
C HIS A 206 -2.73 8.65 0.11
N HIS A 207 -3.38 9.82 0.00
CA HIS A 207 -3.38 10.62 -1.24
C HIS A 207 -2.04 11.35 -1.48
N THR A 208 -0.99 10.59 -1.81
CA THR A 208 0.35 11.14 -2.13
C THR A 208 0.33 12.09 -3.33
N THR A 209 -0.54 11.83 -4.30
CA THR A 209 -0.71 12.69 -5.49
C THR A 209 -1.19 14.08 -5.11
N LEU A 210 -2.21 14.16 -4.24
CA LEU A 210 -2.73 15.44 -3.78
C LEU A 210 -1.65 16.24 -3.06
N GLN A 211 -0.84 15.59 -2.22
CA GLN A 211 0.26 16.28 -1.55
C GLN A 211 1.26 16.88 -2.54
N HIS A 212 1.63 16.11 -3.56
CA HIS A 212 2.55 16.57 -4.61
C HIS A 212 1.98 17.78 -5.35
N GLU A 213 0.70 17.72 -5.72
CA GLU A 213 -0.01 18.82 -6.38
C GLU A 213 -0.10 20.08 -5.51
N LEU A 214 -0.45 19.94 -4.23
CA LEU A 214 -0.52 21.07 -3.30
C LEU A 214 0.84 21.77 -3.19
N ALA A 215 1.90 20.98 -3.10
CA ALA A 215 3.24 21.48 -2.89
C ALA A 215 3.85 22.07 -4.18
N SER A 216 3.60 21.46 -5.34
CA SER A 216 3.89 22.00 -6.67
C SER A 216 3.15 23.33 -6.90
N ARG A 217 1.90 23.43 -6.44
CA ARG A 217 1.11 24.66 -6.56
C ARG A 217 1.59 25.78 -5.64
N ALA A 218 1.95 25.45 -4.41
CA ALA A 218 2.40 26.43 -3.40
C ALA A 218 3.78 27.02 -3.72
N TYR A 219 4.71 26.18 -4.19
CA TYR A 219 6.11 26.56 -4.38
C TYR A 219 6.54 26.60 -5.86
N GLY A 220 5.61 26.39 -6.80
CA GLY A 220 5.91 26.22 -8.21
C GLY A 220 6.57 24.87 -8.51
N ASN A 221 7.23 24.75 -9.68
CA ASN A 221 8.03 23.58 -10.08
C ASN A 221 9.27 23.36 -9.21
N ILE A 222 9.23 23.73 -7.93
CA ILE A 222 10.08 23.09 -6.94
C ILE A 222 9.59 21.65 -6.87
N GLN A 223 10.31 20.78 -7.57
CA GLN A 223 10.36 19.38 -7.18
C GLN A 223 10.75 19.42 -5.71
N LEU A 224 9.77 19.32 -4.80
CA LEU A 224 10.09 18.88 -3.44
C LEU A 224 10.97 17.69 -3.67
N ALA A 225 12.11 17.66 -3.00
CA ALA A 225 13.00 16.53 -3.03
C ALA A 225 12.13 15.35 -2.64
N ALA A 226 11.54 14.72 -3.66
CA ALA A 226 10.67 13.59 -3.54
C ALA A 226 11.63 12.66 -2.88
N ARG A 227 11.39 12.34 -1.60
CA ARG A 227 12.21 11.38 -0.87
C ARG A 227 12.42 10.27 -1.88
N PRO A 228 13.66 10.08 -2.39
CA PRO A 228 13.89 9.55 -3.73
C PRO A 228 12.92 8.42 -3.87
N VAL A 229 11.87 8.61 -4.68
CA VAL A 229 10.96 7.52 -4.99
C VAL A 229 11.95 6.51 -5.48
N SER A 230 12.14 5.46 -4.70
CA SER A 230 13.18 4.50 -4.99
C SER A 230 12.74 3.94 -6.34
N THR A 231 13.35 4.48 -7.39
CA THR A 231 13.36 3.92 -8.73
C THR A 231 14.35 2.76 -8.74
N GLU A 232 14.60 2.13 -7.58
CA GLU A 232 14.69 0.69 -7.62
C GLU A 232 13.34 0.24 -8.22
N PRO A 233 13.33 -0.25 -9.48
CA PRO A 233 12.12 -0.86 -10.03
C PRO A 233 11.65 -1.80 -8.94
N ALA A 234 10.38 -1.68 -8.51
CA ALA A 234 9.83 -2.47 -7.42
C ALA A 234 10.47 -3.86 -7.49
N LYS A 235 11.44 -4.12 -6.60
CA LYS A 235 12.15 -5.39 -6.60
C LYS A 235 11.05 -6.34 -6.17
N THR A 236 10.35 -6.90 -7.15
CA THR A 236 9.52 -8.08 -6.99
C THR A 236 10.52 -9.14 -6.57
N GLY A 237 10.74 -9.22 -5.26
CA GLY A 237 11.74 -10.02 -4.59
C GLY A 237 11.36 -11.49 -4.59
N ILE A 238 11.07 -12.04 -5.76
CA ILE A 238 11.50 -13.41 -6.03
C ILE A 238 12.84 -13.24 -6.70
N ASP A 239 13.86 -13.16 -5.84
CA ASP A 239 15.27 -13.08 -6.19
C ASP A 239 15.50 -14.09 -7.33
N ALA A 240 16.05 -13.67 -8.49
CA ALA A 240 16.26 -14.56 -9.64
C ALA A 240 17.03 -15.84 -9.26
N ARG A 241 17.76 -15.77 -8.15
CA ARG A 241 18.41 -16.87 -7.43
C ARG A 241 17.43 -17.97 -7.00
N VAL A 242 16.25 -17.63 -6.47
CA VAL A 242 15.21 -18.59 -6.07
C VAL A 242 14.69 -19.37 -7.28
N LEU A 243 14.54 -18.72 -8.44
CA LEU A 243 14.12 -19.41 -9.66
C LEU A 243 15.22 -20.32 -10.21
N VAL A 244 16.47 -19.89 -10.20
CA VAL A 244 17.61 -20.71 -10.64
C VAL A 244 17.84 -21.89 -9.71
N PHE A 245 17.80 -21.68 -8.39
CA PHE A 245 17.91 -22.76 -7.41
C PHE A 245 16.73 -23.74 -7.49
N GLY A 246 15.50 -23.22 -7.63
CA GLY A 246 14.32 -24.06 -7.85
C GLY A 246 14.44 -24.93 -9.11
N GLY A 247 14.95 -24.36 -10.21
CA GLY A 247 15.21 -25.09 -11.46
C GLY A 247 16.29 -26.17 -11.32
N ILE A 248 17.39 -25.90 -10.62
CA ILE A 248 18.48 -26.87 -10.40
C ILE A 248 18.01 -28.04 -9.52
N ILE A 249 17.22 -27.77 -8.47
CA ILE A 249 16.66 -28.83 -7.61
C ILE A 249 15.71 -29.71 -8.41
N LEU A 250 14.82 -29.12 -9.22
CA LEU A 250 13.91 -29.86 -10.07
C LEU A 250 14.66 -30.76 -11.08
N LEU A 251 15.72 -30.25 -11.69
CA LEU A 251 16.54 -31.02 -12.63
C LEU A 251 17.22 -32.22 -11.94
N LYS A 252 17.79 -32.02 -10.74
CA LYS A 252 18.41 -33.11 -9.98
C LYS A 252 17.42 -34.20 -9.60
N VAL A 253 16.21 -33.83 -9.20
CA VAL A 253 15.12 -34.76 -8.91
C VAL A 253 14.81 -35.62 -10.14
N ILE A 254 14.66 -35.01 -11.31
CA ILE A 254 14.35 -35.72 -12.55
C ILE A 254 15.47 -36.72 -12.86
N VAL A 255 16.74 -36.30 -12.76
CA VAL A 255 17.89 -37.19 -13.00
C VAL A 255 17.89 -38.38 -12.04
N ILE A 256 17.71 -38.15 -10.74
CA ILE A 256 17.68 -39.22 -9.72
C ILE A 256 16.52 -40.20 -9.98
N ALA A 257 15.35 -39.69 -10.37
CA ALA A 257 14.20 -40.52 -10.71
C ALA A 257 14.47 -41.38 -11.95
N THR A 258 15.17 -40.85 -12.96
CA THR A 258 15.50 -41.59 -14.19
C THR A 258 16.62 -42.61 -14.01
N THR A 259 17.57 -42.40 -13.09
CA THR A 259 18.71 -43.31 -12.92
C THR A 259 18.42 -44.50 -11.98
N ASN A 260 17.35 -44.42 -11.19
CA ASN A 260 17.01 -45.43 -10.18
C ASN A 260 15.75 -46.25 -10.53
N SER A 261 15.26 -46.18 -11.76
CA SER A 261 14.00 -46.83 -12.18
C SER A 261 14.02 -48.36 -12.06
N ASP A 262 15.20 -48.98 -12.07
CA ASP A 262 15.32 -50.44 -12.17
C ASP A 262 15.28 -51.17 -10.81
N ALA A 263 15.18 -50.43 -9.69
CA ALA A 263 15.23 -50.99 -8.34
C ALA A 263 14.05 -50.59 -7.42
N MET A 264 13.01 -49.89 -7.90
CA MET A 264 11.92 -49.42 -7.04
C MET A 264 10.86 -50.50 -6.78
N THR A 265 10.58 -50.76 -5.49
CA THR A 265 9.50 -51.65 -5.05
C THR A 265 8.16 -50.91 -5.01
N GLY A 266 7.05 -51.65 -4.91
CA GLY A 266 5.69 -51.07 -5.02
C GLY A 266 5.34 -50.00 -3.97
N ASP A 267 5.96 -50.03 -2.79
CA ASP A 267 5.76 -49.00 -1.77
C ASP A 267 6.55 -47.71 -2.07
N ASP A 268 7.65 -47.79 -2.80
CA ASP A 268 8.42 -46.63 -3.24
C ASP A 268 7.67 -45.83 -4.32
N MET A 269 6.80 -46.49 -5.10
CA MET A 269 5.96 -45.86 -6.12
C MET A 269 4.91 -44.91 -5.51
N LEU A 270 4.37 -45.22 -4.32
CA LEU A 270 3.42 -44.36 -3.61
C LEU A 270 4.12 -43.09 -3.09
N GLY A 271 5.34 -43.22 -2.60
CA GLY A 271 6.18 -42.07 -2.23
C GLY A 271 6.53 -41.19 -3.43
N LEU A 272 6.87 -41.81 -4.56
CA LEU A 272 7.17 -41.10 -5.81
C LEU A 272 5.95 -40.37 -6.37
N ALA A 273 4.76 -40.96 -6.30
CA ALA A 273 3.51 -40.34 -6.75
C ALA A 273 3.13 -39.12 -5.88
N GLY A 274 3.26 -39.23 -4.56
CA GLY A 274 3.06 -38.10 -3.65
C GLY A 274 4.06 -36.96 -3.91
N PHE A 275 5.33 -37.32 -4.12
CA PHE A 275 6.36 -36.35 -4.44
C PHE A 275 6.14 -35.69 -5.81
N ALA A 276 5.75 -36.46 -6.83
CA ALA A 276 5.40 -35.95 -8.15
C ALA A 276 4.20 -34.99 -8.09
N ALA A 277 3.20 -35.26 -7.25
CA ALA A 277 2.06 -34.37 -7.04
C ALA A 277 2.49 -33.01 -6.44
N VAL A 278 3.40 -33.02 -5.45
CA VAL A 278 3.96 -31.79 -4.87
C VAL A 278 4.77 -31.01 -5.89
N VAL A 279 5.61 -31.69 -6.67
CA VAL A 279 6.39 -31.07 -7.75
C VAL A 279 5.46 -30.50 -8.83
N PHE A 280 4.37 -31.19 -9.18
CA PHE A 280 3.41 -30.72 -10.16
C PHE A 280 2.62 -29.51 -9.66
N ALA A 281 2.25 -29.47 -8.37
CA ALA A 281 1.64 -28.31 -7.74
C ALA A 281 2.58 -27.10 -7.73
N LEU A 282 3.86 -27.30 -7.36
CA LEU A 282 4.88 -26.25 -7.42
C LEU A 282 5.15 -25.79 -8.85
N TYR A 283 5.18 -26.70 -9.82
CA TYR A 283 5.30 -26.37 -11.24
C TYR A 283 4.08 -25.61 -11.77
N TRP A 284 2.87 -25.93 -11.31
CA TRP A 284 1.66 -25.22 -11.70
C TRP A 284 1.62 -23.79 -11.13
N ILE A 285 2.01 -23.63 -9.85
CA ILE A 285 2.21 -22.33 -9.21
C ILE A 285 3.29 -21.54 -9.96
N TYR A 286 4.44 -22.16 -10.25
CA TYR A 286 5.52 -21.59 -11.05
C TYR A 286 5.04 -21.19 -12.46
N LYS A 287 4.29 -22.04 -13.17
CA LYS A 287 3.74 -21.75 -14.51
C LYS A 287 2.75 -20.58 -14.47
N ARG A 288 1.95 -20.46 -13.40
CA ARG A 288 1.00 -19.36 -13.20
C ARG A 288 1.72 -18.04 -12.89
N LEU A 289 2.80 -18.09 -12.09
CA LEU A 289 3.71 -16.96 -11.86
C LEU A 289 4.45 -16.58 -13.14
N CYS A 290 5.07 -17.54 -13.83
CA CYS A 290 5.78 -17.35 -15.07
C CYS A 290 4.88 -16.86 -16.19
N ARG A 291 3.59 -17.19 -16.27
CA ARG A 291 2.69 -16.61 -17.30
C ARG A 291 2.63 -15.08 -17.27
N ARG A 292 2.90 -14.49 -16.10
CA ARG A 292 2.98 -13.03 -15.89
C ARG A 292 4.38 -12.46 -16.21
N PHE A 293 5.42 -13.28 -16.18
CA PHE A 293 6.82 -12.90 -16.39
C PHE A 293 7.47 -13.50 -17.66
N LEU A 294 6.74 -14.34 -18.40
CA LEU A 294 7.13 -15.00 -19.63
C LEU A 294 7.62 -14.02 -20.71
N PRO A 295 7.01 -12.84 -20.93
CA PRO A 295 7.53 -11.91 -21.93
C PRO A 295 8.91 -11.36 -21.54
N VAL A 296 9.18 -11.15 -20.25
CA VAL A 296 10.47 -10.63 -19.77
C VAL A 296 11.55 -11.71 -19.84
N PHE A 297 11.23 -12.93 -19.41
CA PHE A 297 12.17 -14.05 -19.49
C PHE A 297 12.45 -14.47 -20.94
N ALA A 298 11.43 -14.49 -21.80
CA ALA A 298 11.60 -14.74 -23.23
C ALA A 298 12.51 -13.69 -23.87
N ALA A 299 12.38 -12.41 -23.52
CA ALA A 299 13.27 -11.35 -24.02
C ALA A 299 14.73 -11.56 -23.61
N ILE A 300 14.99 -11.95 -22.35
CA ILE A 300 16.34 -12.21 -21.83
C ILE A 300 16.96 -13.45 -22.50
N VAL A 301 16.21 -14.55 -22.60
CA VAL A 301 16.69 -15.78 -23.25
C VAL A 301 16.92 -15.56 -24.74
N THR A 302 16.05 -14.80 -25.41
CA THR A 302 16.22 -14.46 -26.84
C THR A 302 17.46 -13.61 -27.05
N ALA A 303 17.71 -12.60 -26.19
CA ALA A 303 18.94 -11.80 -26.25
C ALA A 303 20.20 -12.64 -26.00
N TRP A 304 20.14 -13.58 -25.06
CA TRP A 304 21.26 -14.47 -24.74
C TRP A 304 21.54 -15.48 -25.87
N LEU A 305 20.51 -16.11 -26.42
CA LEU A 305 20.63 -17.00 -27.58
C LEU A 305 21.10 -16.24 -28.82
N ALA A 306 20.63 -15.01 -29.06
CA ALA A 306 21.10 -14.18 -30.16
C ALA A 306 22.60 -13.86 -30.06
N ALA A 307 23.16 -13.81 -28.85
CA ALA A 307 24.59 -13.60 -28.64
C ALA A 307 25.42 -14.89 -28.82
N ILE A 308 24.88 -16.05 -28.46
CA ILE A 308 25.62 -17.32 -28.43
C ILE A 308 25.48 -18.14 -29.71
N VAL A 309 24.31 -18.11 -30.35
CA VAL A 309 24.04 -18.88 -31.58
C VAL A 309 25.00 -18.51 -32.72
N PRO A 310 25.37 -17.23 -32.96
CA PRO A 310 26.37 -16.89 -33.98
C PRO A 310 27.75 -17.51 -33.69
N LEU A 311 28.14 -17.59 -32.41
CA LEU A 311 29.40 -18.20 -31.98
C LEU A 311 29.42 -19.73 -32.15
N LEU A 312 28.26 -20.38 -32.13
CA LEU A 312 28.12 -21.82 -32.34
C LEU A 312 27.93 -22.20 -33.80
N LEU A 313 27.19 -21.40 -34.58
CA LEU A 313 26.87 -21.70 -35.99
C LEU A 313 27.93 -21.24 -36.97
N TYR A 314 28.66 -20.18 -36.64
CA TYR A 314 29.84 -19.75 -37.39
C TYR A 314 31.05 -19.94 -36.48
N PRO A 315 31.47 -21.20 -36.22
CA PRO A 315 32.78 -21.41 -35.66
C PRO A 315 33.76 -20.77 -36.66
N PRO A 316 34.49 -19.72 -36.28
CA PRO A 316 35.44 -19.09 -37.18
C PRO A 316 36.37 -20.15 -37.79
N ASP A 317 36.50 -20.13 -39.12
CA ASP A 317 37.35 -21.06 -39.88
C ASP A 317 38.81 -20.85 -39.46
N PHE A 318 39.24 -21.61 -38.46
CA PHE A 318 40.59 -21.57 -37.93
C PHE A 318 41.37 -22.79 -38.40
N ALA A 319 41.55 -22.86 -39.72
CA ALA A 319 42.51 -23.75 -40.35
C ALA A 319 43.94 -23.18 -40.18
N THR A 320 44.47 -23.17 -38.96
CA THR A 320 45.92 -23.11 -38.75
C THR A 320 46.35 -24.24 -37.80
N PRO A 321 47.13 -25.22 -38.28
CA PRO A 321 47.56 -26.33 -37.47
C PRO A 321 48.73 -25.89 -36.58
N GLY A 322 48.54 -25.88 -35.25
CA GLY A 322 49.69 -25.77 -34.35
C GLY A 322 49.51 -25.21 -32.93
N VAL A 323 48.30 -24.89 -32.47
CA VAL A 323 48.19 -24.13 -31.20
C VAL A 323 47.43 -24.93 -30.12
N LYS A 324 48.12 -25.26 -29.02
CA LYS A 324 47.57 -25.91 -27.80
C LYS A 324 46.87 -24.92 -26.84
N ASP A 325 46.53 -23.72 -27.29
CA ASP A 325 46.06 -22.63 -26.42
C ASP A 325 44.53 -22.50 -26.32
N TYR A 326 43.77 -23.49 -26.81
CA TYR A 326 42.30 -23.47 -26.72
C TYR A 326 41.76 -23.59 -25.27
N SER A 327 42.56 -24.16 -24.37
CA SER A 327 42.32 -24.12 -22.92
C SER A 327 42.20 -22.67 -22.43
N LEU A 328 43.09 -21.78 -22.89
CA LEU A 328 43.18 -20.40 -22.44
C LEU A 328 42.01 -19.53 -22.91
N ALA A 329 41.42 -19.79 -24.08
CA ALA A 329 40.27 -19.02 -24.57
C ALA A 329 39.00 -19.31 -23.77
N TRP A 330 38.73 -20.58 -23.46
CA TRP A 330 37.63 -20.98 -22.57
C TRP A 330 37.87 -20.55 -21.13
N LEU A 331 39.12 -20.61 -20.66
CA LEU A 331 39.51 -20.05 -19.36
C LEU A 331 39.31 -18.53 -19.35
N TRP A 332 39.66 -17.82 -20.43
CA TRP A 332 39.44 -16.38 -20.55
C TRP A 332 37.96 -16.03 -20.51
N LEU A 333 37.09 -16.78 -21.21
CA LEU A 333 35.64 -16.56 -21.20
C LEU A 333 35.02 -16.86 -19.83
N GLY A 334 35.55 -17.86 -19.12
CA GLY A 334 35.20 -18.11 -17.72
C GLY A 334 35.67 -16.98 -16.79
N VAL A 335 36.90 -16.51 -16.99
CA VAL A 335 37.52 -15.44 -16.20
C VAL A 335 36.86 -14.09 -16.45
N THR A 336 36.45 -13.74 -17.67
CA THR A 336 35.69 -12.49 -17.94
C THR A 336 34.31 -12.55 -17.31
N ASN A 337 33.63 -13.69 -17.32
CA ASN A 337 32.35 -13.86 -16.62
C ASN A 337 32.51 -13.73 -15.09
N ILE A 338 33.57 -14.30 -14.52
CA ILE A 338 33.89 -14.17 -13.08
C ILE A 338 34.33 -12.73 -12.75
N ALA A 339 35.09 -12.08 -13.62
CA ALA A 339 35.53 -10.70 -13.44
C ALA A 339 34.35 -9.73 -13.50
N LEU A 340 33.41 -9.90 -14.42
CA LEU A 340 32.12 -9.19 -14.47
C LEU A 340 31.31 -9.43 -13.19
N PHE A 341 31.30 -10.67 -12.69
CA PHE A 341 30.65 -11.00 -11.42
C PHE A 341 31.28 -10.23 -10.25
N ILE A 342 32.62 -10.15 -10.17
CA ILE A 342 33.36 -9.48 -9.10
C ILE A 342 33.28 -7.94 -9.20
N THR A 343 33.37 -7.36 -10.40
CA THR A 343 33.27 -5.90 -10.60
C THR A 343 31.87 -5.38 -10.33
N CYS A 344 30.82 -6.18 -10.58
CA CYS A 344 29.47 -5.88 -10.14
C CYS A 344 29.27 -6.06 -8.62
N PHE A 345 30.03 -6.94 -7.96
CA PHE A 345 29.92 -7.20 -6.50
C PHE A 345 30.69 -6.22 -5.61
N LYS A 346 31.85 -5.69 -6.06
CA LYS A 346 32.73 -4.81 -5.26
C LYS A 346 32.10 -3.47 -4.81
N PRO A 347 31.26 -2.79 -5.61
CA PRO A 347 30.57 -1.58 -5.17
C PRO A 347 29.53 -1.88 -4.08
N ALA A 348 28.88 -3.04 -4.14
CA ALA A 348 27.84 -3.46 -3.20
C ALA A 348 28.41 -3.80 -1.80
N SER A 349 29.60 -4.39 -1.72
CA SER A 349 30.25 -4.68 -0.44
C SER A 349 30.77 -3.41 0.26
N ARG A 350 31.27 -2.43 -0.50
CA ARG A 350 31.68 -1.12 0.05
C ARG A 350 30.49 -0.30 0.56
N TRP A 351 29.33 -0.43 -0.09
CA TRP A 351 28.08 0.17 0.38
C TRP A 351 27.59 -0.46 1.70
N LEU A 352 27.65 -1.79 1.81
CA LEU A 352 27.31 -2.53 3.04
C LEU A 352 28.21 -2.18 4.22
N VAL A 353 29.52 -2.06 4.00
CA VAL A 353 30.49 -1.67 5.05
C VAL A 353 30.29 -0.22 5.51
N ARG A 354 30.01 0.72 4.59
CA ARG A 354 29.69 2.12 4.96
C ARG A 354 28.40 2.22 5.76
N ARG A 355 27.38 1.42 5.41
CA ARG A 355 26.09 1.41 6.13
C ARG A 355 26.17 0.77 7.52
N PHE A 356 27.06 -0.21 7.70
CA PHE A 356 27.34 -0.80 9.03
C PHE A 356 28.14 0.14 9.94
N ARG A 357 29.09 0.90 9.38
CA ARG A 357 29.88 1.90 10.14
C ARG A 357 29.05 3.11 10.58
N ALA A 358 28.10 3.54 9.76
CA ALA A 358 27.19 4.63 10.10
C ALA A 358 26.20 4.29 11.24
N ARG A 359 25.85 3.02 11.41
CA ARG A 359 24.96 2.54 12.49
C ARG A 359 25.67 2.30 13.83
N THR A 360 26.99 2.15 13.83
CA THR A 360 27.78 1.88 15.04
C THR A 360 28.30 3.16 15.71
N ASN A 361 28.45 4.26 14.96
CA ASN A 361 28.81 5.58 15.49
C ASN A 361 27.61 6.42 15.99
N SER A 362 26.40 5.90 15.93
CA SER A 362 25.17 6.59 16.39
C SER A 362 24.63 6.01 17.70
N ARG A 363 25.51 5.49 18.57
CA ARG A 363 25.18 5.05 19.93
C ARG A 363 26.08 5.76 20.92
#